data_AF-A6R9S3-F1
#
_entry.id   AF-A6R9S3-F1
#
_cell.length_a   1.000
_cell.length_b   1.000
_cell.length_c   1.000
_cell.angle_alpha   90.00
_cell.angle_beta   90.00
_cell.angle_gamma   90.00
#
_symmetry.space_group_name_H-M   'P 1'
#
loop_
_entity.id
_entity.type
_entity.pdbx_description
1 polymer ?
#
loop_
_entity_poly.entity_id
_entity_poly.type
_entity_poly.pdbx_seq_one_letter_code
_entity_poly.pdbx_strand_id
1 'polypeptide(L)'
;MSKIANLGTPAGSRDFWHCPSGETTNKSVSGRTLEPRSEHIILCFIELQEDRRGNSGQWQVLLTITVLVIPSQFPALRKNLLPTPIPIYLKSFSMLQVPLRESEMASTKAVILPLFEVAGHPIIWHCLRAVAKVPGIREVILVGYYDETVFRDFIKDSAKEFPKFRIQYLREYQALGTAGGLYHFRDAILKGNPDRFFVLNADVCCSFPLGEMLKLFEEKDAEAVILGTRVSNDTATNFGCIVSDSHSKRVLHYVEKPESHISNLINCGVYLFTTECIFPSIRSAIKRRTARPRLLSYPSSDNLDSYHIVNQDEEGEKPEVLRLEQDILSDLADSNRFFVHETKDFWRQIKTAGSAVPANALYLQKAFQSQSEEIAPPSANIVPPVYIHPTATVDPSAKLGPNVSIGARAVIGAGVRIKESIVLEDVEIKHDACVLYSIIGWSSRVGAWARVEGTPIPAGSHSTTIIKNGVKVQSITILGKECGVGDEVRVQNCVCLPYKELKRDVANEVIM
;
A
#
# COMPACT_ATOMS: atom_id res chain seq x y z
N MET A 1 67.81 -24.13 51.05
CA MET A 1 67.46 -23.40 49.81
C MET A 1 65.94 -23.43 49.68
N SER A 2 65.18 -22.65 50.45
CA SER A 2 64.92 -21.20 50.36
C SER A 2 64.10 -20.78 49.13
N LYS A 3 62.94 -20.14 49.23
CA LYS A 3 61.95 -19.88 50.31
C LYS A 3 60.83 -19.01 49.67
N ILE A 4 59.56 -19.28 50.02
CA ILE A 4 58.51 -18.33 50.50
C ILE A 4 57.95 -17.29 49.50
N ALA A 5 56.64 -17.14 49.22
CA ALA A 5 55.36 -17.15 49.98
C ALA A 5 54.95 -15.81 50.62
N ASN A 6 53.61 -15.57 50.63
CA ASN A 6 52.80 -14.73 51.53
C ASN A 6 52.75 -13.20 51.32
N LEU A 7 51.55 -12.64 51.05
CA LEU A 7 50.50 -12.11 51.97
C LEU A 7 50.81 -10.69 52.48
N GLY A 8 49.80 -9.80 52.44
CA GLY A 8 49.81 -8.60 53.28
C GLY A 8 48.87 -7.48 52.86
N THR A 9 47.73 -7.41 53.53
CA THR A 9 46.82 -6.27 53.71
C THR A 9 47.52 -4.98 54.22
N PRO A 10 46.80 -3.84 54.29
CA PRO A 10 46.27 -3.50 55.61
C PRO A 10 44.79 -3.08 55.58
N ALA A 11 44.08 -3.50 56.62
CA ALA A 11 42.77 -3.03 57.01
C ALA A 11 42.91 -1.91 58.06
N GLY A 12 41.91 -1.01 58.10
CA GLY A 12 41.34 -0.58 59.38
C GLY A 12 41.51 0.90 59.77
N SER A 13 40.42 1.65 59.66
CA SER A 13 39.78 2.46 60.73
C SER A 13 38.57 3.18 60.08
N ARG A 14 37.31 2.90 60.47
CA ARG A 14 36.57 3.46 61.64
C ARG A 14 36.64 4.99 61.66
N ASP A 15 35.61 5.80 61.80
CA ASP A 15 34.16 5.67 62.03
C ASP A 15 33.60 7.12 61.87
N PHE A 16 32.27 7.26 61.96
CA PHE A 16 31.50 8.46 62.34
C PHE A 16 31.03 9.47 61.27
N TRP A 17 29.75 9.27 60.89
CA TRP A 17 28.64 10.21 61.03
C TRP A 17 28.97 11.65 61.49
N HIS A 18 28.65 12.64 60.65
CA HIS A 18 27.85 13.80 61.08
C HIS A 18 27.21 14.53 59.90
N CYS A 19 25.88 14.64 59.98
CA CYS A 19 25.07 15.61 59.25
C CYS A 19 25.23 16.99 59.90
N PRO A 20 25.19 18.09 59.12
CA PRO A 20 24.65 19.34 59.61
C PRO A 20 23.49 19.84 58.75
N SER A 21 22.42 20.17 59.46
CA SER A 21 21.22 20.89 59.05
C SER A 21 21.48 22.40 58.89
N GLY A 22 20.87 23.00 57.86
CA GLY A 22 20.29 24.37 57.83
C GLY A 22 21.26 25.55 57.65
N GLU A 23 21.21 26.26 56.51
CA GLU A 23 20.31 27.40 56.24
C GLU A 23 20.61 28.09 54.89
N THR A 24 19.54 28.23 54.10
CA THR A 24 19.23 29.23 53.06
C THR A 24 20.31 30.05 52.34
N THR A 25 20.36 29.95 51.01
CA THR A 25 20.09 31.09 50.09
C THR A 25 19.81 30.61 48.66
N ASN A 26 18.72 31.12 48.10
CA ASN A 26 18.18 30.84 46.77
C ASN A 26 19.21 31.03 45.63
N LYS A 27 19.25 30.06 44.70
CA LYS A 27 19.23 30.32 43.25
C LYS A 27 18.75 29.07 42.51
N SER A 28 17.50 29.16 42.06
CA SER A 28 16.82 28.21 41.20
C SER A 28 17.50 28.08 39.85
N VAL A 29 17.98 26.89 39.51
CA VAL A 29 18.12 26.43 38.12
C VAL A 29 17.43 25.08 38.06
N SER A 30 16.19 25.09 37.58
CA SER A 30 15.38 23.90 37.37
C SER A 30 16.03 23.03 36.29
N GLY A 31 16.80 22.02 36.70
CA GLY A 31 17.16 20.91 35.86
C GLY A 31 15.89 20.11 35.56
N ARG A 32 15.28 20.37 34.39
CA ARG A 32 14.30 19.44 33.82
C ARG A 32 15.08 18.25 33.30
N THR A 33 15.04 17.16 34.04
CA THR A 33 15.26 15.81 33.52
C THR A 33 14.36 15.62 32.31
N LEU A 34 14.94 15.57 31.12
CA LEU A 34 14.26 15.24 29.87
C LEU A 34 13.82 13.77 29.95
N GLU A 35 12.58 13.54 30.37
CA GLU A 35 11.86 12.32 29.98
C GLU A 35 11.79 12.27 28.44
N PRO A 36 11.88 11.08 27.80
CA PRO A 36 11.80 10.98 26.35
C PRO A 36 10.37 11.32 25.88
N ARG A 37 10.15 12.60 25.56
CA ARG A 37 8.90 13.14 25.02
C ARG A 37 8.89 13.07 23.49
N SER A 38 8.90 11.89 22.91
CA SER A 38 8.63 11.75 21.48
C SER A 38 7.62 10.64 21.24
N GLU A 39 6.35 11.04 21.26
CA GLU A 39 5.23 10.18 20.90
C GLU A 39 5.14 10.18 19.37
N HIS A 40 5.43 9.04 18.74
CA HIS A 40 5.38 8.89 17.29
C HIS A 40 4.05 8.27 16.87
N ILE A 41 3.40 8.88 15.89
CA ILE A 41 2.21 8.36 15.23
C ILE A 41 2.60 7.95 13.81
N ILE A 42 2.01 6.87 13.30
CA ILE A 42 2.14 6.52 11.89
C ILE A 42 0.77 6.59 11.24
N LEU A 43 0.70 7.31 10.14
CA LEU A 43 -0.44 7.35 9.25
C LEU A 43 -0.15 6.46 8.05
N CYS A 44 -0.93 5.40 7.91
CA CYS A 44 -0.97 4.64 6.67
C CYS A 44 -2.18 5.12 5.86
N PHE A 45 -1.90 5.75 4.72
CA PHE A 45 -2.94 6.12 3.76
C PHE A 45 -3.29 4.91 2.92
N ILE A 46 -4.54 4.48 3.04
CA ILE A 46 -5.17 3.49 2.19
C ILE A 46 -5.81 4.26 1.04
N GLU A 47 -5.00 4.71 0.09
CA GLU A 47 -5.50 5.32 -1.15
C GLU A 47 -5.36 4.34 -2.30
N LEU A 48 -6.50 4.02 -2.93
CA LEU A 48 -6.58 3.49 -4.28
C LEU A 48 -7.09 4.62 -5.18
N GLN A 49 -6.19 5.41 -5.75
CA GLN A 49 -6.50 6.19 -6.95
C GLN A 49 -6.03 5.41 -8.18
N GLU A 50 -6.97 4.84 -8.94
CA GLU A 50 -6.71 4.43 -10.33
C GLU A 50 -7.08 5.58 -11.28
N ASP A 51 -6.15 5.84 -12.18
CA ASP A 51 -6.16 6.86 -13.23
C ASP A 51 -6.52 6.18 -14.56
N ARG A 52 -7.56 6.66 -15.26
CA ARG A 52 -8.05 6.07 -16.52
C ARG A 52 -7.33 6.67 -17.71
N ARG A 53 -6.67 5.85 -18.55
CA ARG A 53 -6.53 6.14 -19.99
C ARG A 53 -6.71 4.88 -20.85
N GLY A 54 -7.54 5.03 -21.88
CA GLY A 54 -7.73 4.06 -22.96
C GLY A 54 -8.70 4.62 -24.01
N ASN A 55 -8.16 5.36 -24.98
CA ASN A 55 -8.89 5.99 -26.07
C ASN A 55 -8.78 5.09 -27.32
N SER A 56 -9.87 4.41 -27.70
CA SER A 56 -10.14 4.02 -29.09
C SER A 56 -11.63 3.73 -29.22
N GLY A 57 -12.35 4.68 -29.81
CA GLY A 57 -13.81 4.62 -29.92
C GLY A 57 -14.30 3.52 -30.86
N GLN A 58 -15.48 2.96 -30.56
CA GLN A 58 -16.66 3.02 -31.43
C GLN A 58 -17.88 2.26 -30.85
N TRP A 59 -19.00 2.99 -30.90
CA TRP A 59 -20.44 2.63 -30.94
C TRP A 59 -21.23 2.07 -29.75
N GLN A 60 -22.31 2.83 -29.49
CA GLN A 60 -23.51 2.60 -28.68
C GLN A 60 -24.40 1.48 -29.23
N VAL A 61 -25.21 0.84 -28.37
CA VAL A 61 -26.70 0.89 -28.43
C VAL A 61 -27.25 0.71 -27.00
N LEU A 62 -28.10 1.66 -26.60
CA LEU A 62 -28.80 1.75 -25.31
C LEU A 62 -30.19 1.12 -25.46
N LEU A 63 -30.62 0.25 -24.54
CA LEU A 63 -32.04 -0.08 -24.35
C LEU A 63 -32.39 0.09 -22.86
N THR A 64 -33.17 1.13 -22.57
CA THR A 64 -33.64 1.51 -21.23
C THR A 64 -34.99 0.85 -20.95
N ILE A 65 -35.13 0.17 -19.80
CA ILE A 65 -36.44 -0.13 -19.19
C ILE A 65 -36.39 0.32 -17.74
N THR A 66 -37.22 1.31 -17.42
CA THR A 66 -37.45 1.85 -16.07
C THR A 66 -38.61 1.12 -15.42
N VAL A 67 -38.45 0.63 -14.19
CA VAL A 67 -39.57 0.23 -13.31
C VAL A 67 -39.44 0.99 -12.00
N LEU A 68 -40.43 1.83 -11.72
CA LEU A 68 -40.59 2.64 -10.52
C LEU A 68 -41.64 1.94 -9.63
N VAL A 69 -41.35 1.77 -8.34
CA VAL A 69 -42.38 1.40 -7.34
C VAL A 69 -42.42 2.49 -6.28
N ILE A 70 -43.56 3.17 -6.15
CA ILE A 70 -43.90 4.08 -5.05
C ILE A 70 -45.17 3.52 -4.39
N PRO A 71 -45.29 3.51 -3.05
CA PRO A 71 -46.53 3.12 -2.39
C PRO A 71 -47.58 4.25 -2.38
N SER A 72 -48.84 3.80 -2.34
CA SER A 72 -50.13 4.49 -2.49
C SER A 72 -50.32 5.87 -1.83
N GLN A 73 -50.96 6.81 -2.56
CA GLN A 73 -52.28 7.42 -2.24
C GLN A 73 -52.72 8.49 -3.31
N PHE A 74 -53.81 8.19 -4.05
CA PHE A 74 -54.88 9.02 -4.67
C PHE A 74 -54.62 10.34 -5.48
N PRO A 75 -55.59 10.86 -6.30
CA PRO A 75 -55.35 11.18 -7.71
C PRO A 75 -55.54 12.67 -8.07
N ALA A 76 -54.95 13.12 -9.19
CA ALA A 76 -55.59 13.98 -10.21
C ALA A 76 -54.59 14.81 -11.04
N LEU A 77 -54.74 14.69 -12.37
CA LEU A 77 -54.73 15.76 -13.40
C LEU A 77 -53.46 16.61 -13.68
N ARG A 78 -53.03 16.44 -14.94
CA ARG A 78 -52.68 17.45 -15.98
C ARG A 78 -51.20 17.67 -16.38
N LYS A 79 -50.97 17.25 -17.63
CA LYS A 79 -50.45 17.98 -18.81
C LYS A 79 -48.98 18.42 -18.87
N ASN A 80 -48.35 17.91 -19.93
CA ASN A 80 -47.35 18.51 -20.83
C ASN A 80 -46.16 19.25 -20.19
N LEU A 81 -44.96 18.67 -20.29
CA LEU A 81 -43.74 19.35 -20.75
C LEU A 81 -42.62 18.33 -21.02
N LEU A 82 -41.76 18.69 -21.97
CA LEU A 82 -40.67 17.94 -22.59
C LEU A 82 -39.62 17.38 -21.59
N PRO A 83 -38.92 16.26 -21.90
CA PRO A 83 -37.90 15.72 -21.02
C PRO A 83 -36.53 16.38 -21.27
N THR A 84 -35.95 16.93 -20.21
CA THR A 84 -34.51 17.16 -20.08
C THR A 84 -33.84 15.86 -19.59
N PRO A 85 -32.69 15.42 -20.13
CA PRO A 85 -31.97 14.29 -19.57
C PRO A 85 -31.05 14.75 -18.41
N ILE A 86 -31.37 14.24 -17.22
CA ILE A 86 -30.50 14.16 -16.05
C ILE A 86 -29.38 13.16 -16.38
N PRO A 87 -28.08 13.49 -16.19
CA PRO A 87 -27.00 12.58 -16.50
C PRO A 87 -26.75 11.60 -15.32
N ILE A 88 -27.12 10.34 -15.52
CA ILE A 88 -26.68 9.22 -14.68
C ILE A 88 -25.42 8.64 -15.33
N TYR A 89 -24.27 8.81 -14.67
CA TYR A 89 -22.97 8.33 -15.14
C TYR A 89 -22.65 6.95 -14.55
N LEU A 90 -22.52 5.93 -15.41
CA LEU A 90 -21.89 4.65 -15.07
C LEU A 90 -20.36 4.77 -15.10
N LYS A 91 -19.69 4.28 -14.04
CA LYS A 91 -18.22 4.16 -13.93
C LYS A 91 -17.83 2.70 -13.65
N SER A 92 -16.65 2.31 -14.14
CA SER A 92 -16.10 0.95 -14.10
C SER A 92 -14.58 0.97 -13.76
N PHE A 93 -14.23 0.29 -12.65
CA PHE A 93 -13.08 -0.60 -12.30
C PHE A 93 -11.62 -0.12 -12.35
N SER A 94 -10.68 -0.59 -11.50
CA SER A 94 -10.41 -1.92 -10.86
C SER A 94 -9.87 -1.79 -9.40
N MET A 95 -9.89 -2.75 -8.45
CA MET A 95 -9.59 -4.19 -8.42
C MET A 95 -10.66 -4.93 -7.58
N LEU A 96 -11.22 -6.01 -8.15
CA LEU A 96 -12.21 -6.96 -7.59
C LEU A 96 -13.66 -6.51 -7.28
N GLN A 97 -14.09 -5.27 -7.54
CA GLN A 97 -15.53 -4.95 -7.45
C GLN A 97 -16.26 -5.22 -8.77
N VAL A 98 -16.74 -6.46 -8.98
CA VAL A 98 -17.65 -6.84 -10.09
C VAL A 98 -18.93 -5.98 -10.04
N PRO A 99 -19.52 -5.45 -11.14
CA PRO A 99 -20.67 -4.57 -11.06
C PRO A 99 -21.91 -5.46 -10.88
N LEU A 100 -22.22 -5.83 -9.65
CA LEU A 100 -23.50 -6.45 -9.32
C LEU A 100 -24.49 -5.34 -8.95
N ARG A 101 -25.75 -5.51 -9.38
CA ARG A 101 -26.84 -4.57 -9.07
C ARG A 101 -26.94 -4.44 -7.54
N GLU A 102 -27.27 -3.25 -7.05
CA GLU A 102 -27.35 -2.90 -5.61
C GLU A 102 -28.17 -3.90 -4.76
N SER A 103 -29.04 -4.72 -5.38
CA SER A 103 -29.82 -5.77 -4.73
C SER A 103 -29.07 -7.08 -4.41
N GLU A 104 -27.82 -7.29 -4.86
CA GLU A 104 -27.04 -8.52 -4.63
C GLU A 104 -25.78 -8.29 -3.76
N MET A 105 -25.59 -7.07 -3.25
CA MET A 105 -24.38 -6.62 -2.55
C MET A 105 -24.19 -7.19 -1.13
N ALA A 106 -25.01 -8.17 -0.72
CA ALA A 106 -24.94 -8.78 0.60
C ALA A 106 -23.97 -9.99 0.70
N SER A 107 -23.42 -10.52 -0.41
CA SER A 107 -22.69 -11.81 -0.35
C SER A 107 -21.36 -11.94 -1.11
N THR A 108 -20.87 -10.91 -1.81
CA THR A 108 -19.63 -11.02 -2.62
C THR A 108 -18.55 -10.04 -2.14
N LYS A 109 -17.75 -10.45 -1.14
CA LYS A 109 -16.58 -9.67 -0.67
C LYS A 109 -15.50 -9.60 -1.76
N ALA A 110 -15.45 -8.50 -2.49
CA ALA A 110 -14.30 -8.06 -3.28
C ALA A 110 -13.14 -7.70 -2.33
N VAL A 111 -11.99 -8.36 -2.43
CA VAL A 111 -10.84 -8.04 -1.56
C VAL A 111 -10.14 -6.78 -2.04
N ILE A 112 -9.96 -5.86 -1.11
CA ILE A 112 -9.34 -4.57 -1.33
C ILE A 112 -7.81 -4.75 -1.39
N LEU A 113 -7.12 -4.05 -2.30
CA LEU A 113 -5.66 -4.11 -2.46
C LEU A 113 -4.85 -4.12 -1.14
N PRO A 114 -5.09 -3.23 -0.15
CA PRO A 114 -4.30 -3.21 1.09
C PRO A 114 -4.42 -4.51 1.88
N LEU A 115 -5.55 -5.22 1.75
CA LEU A 115 -5.81 -6.51 2.39
C LEU A 115 -5.41 -7.70 1.51
N PHE A 116 -4.97 -7.48 0.29
CA PHE A 116 -4.48 -8.55 -0.58
C PHE A 116 -3.21 -9.16 0.00
N GLU A 117 -3.14 -10.49 0.01
CA GLU A 117 -2.03 -11.22 0.64
C GLU A 117 -0.83 -11.33 -0.31
N VAL A 118 0.33 -10.92 0.19
CA VAL A 118 1.64 -11.11 -0.44
C VAL A 118 2.60 -11.68 0.59
N ALA A 119 3.36 -12.70 0.20
CA ALA A 119 4.26 -13.45 1.09
C ALA A 119 3.54 -13.95 2.37
N GLY A 120 2.28 -14.37 2.25
CA GLY A 120 1.51 -14.94 3.35
C GLY A 120 0.76 -13.94 4.23
N HIS A 121 0.92 -12.64 3.98
CA HIS A 121 0.38 -11.58 4.83
C HIS A 121 -0.24 -10.45 3.99
N PRO A 122 -1.29 -9.77 4.49
CA PRO A 122 -1.84 -8.58 3.84
C PRO A 122 -0.77 -7.51 3.54
N ILE A 123 -0.88 -6.75 2.45
CA ILE A 123 0.10 -5.71 2.08
C ILE A 123 0.35 -4.73 3.25
N ILE A 124 -0.71 -4.27 3.92
CA ILE A 124 -0.58 -3.33 5.05
C ILE A 124 0.09 -3.94 6.29
N TRP A 125 0.06 -5.26 6.45
CA TRP A 125 0.78 -5.93 7.53
C TRP A 125 2.28 -5.71 7.44
N HIS A 126 2.84 -5.67 6.21
CA HIS A 126 4.27 -5.40 6.02
C HIS A 126 4.66 -4.00 6.49
N CYS A 127 3.77 -3.01 6.33
CA CYS A 127 3.93 -1.69 6.92
C CYS A 127 3.96 -1.79 8.46
N LEU A 128 2.95 -2.43 9.07
CA LEU A 128 2.85 -2.59 10.53
C LEU A 128 4.07 -3.30 11.13
N ARG A 129 4.59 -4.33 10.44
CA ARG A 129 5.82 -5.03 10.84
C ARG A 129 7.03 -4.11 10.86
N ALA A 130 7.16 -3.21 9.88
CA ALA A 130 8.23 -2.21 9.86
C ALA A 130 8.06 -1.16 10.96
N VAL A 131 6.83 -0.67 11.15
CA VAL A 131 6.44 0.23 12.24
C VAL A 131 6.86 -0.33 13.60
N ALA A 132 6.60 -1.62 13.85
CA ALA A 132 6.90 -2.29 15.13
C ALA A 132 8.39 -2.32 15.52
N LYS A 133 9.28 -2.06 14.56
CA LYS A 133 10.74 -1.99 14.76
C LYS A 133 11.22 -0.60 15.17
N VAL A 134 10.40 0.44 14.97
CA VAL A 134 10.76 1.81 15.32
C VAL A 134 10.36 2.09 16.78
N PRO A 135 11.28 2.60 17.61
CA PRO A 135 10.98 2.91 19.01
C PRO A 135 10.03 4.12 19.12
N GLY A 136 9.24 4.17 20.20
CA GLY A 136 8.42 5.33 20.55
C GLY A 136 7.09 5.48 19.79
N ILE A 137 6.76 4.55 18.90
CA ILE A 137 5.46 4.56 18.20
C ILE A 137 4.38 4.00 19.12
N ARG A 138 3.30 4.76 19.28
CA ARG A 138 2.18 4.41 20.15
C ARG A 138 0.88 4.15 19.38
N GLU A 139 0.74 4.74 18.20
CA GLU A 139 -0.50 4.69 17.44
C GLU A 139 -0.23 4.63 15.94
N VAL A 140 -1.01 3.79 15.27
CA VAL A 140 -1.11 3.67 13.82
C VAL A 140 -2.54 4.00 13.41
N ILE A 141 -2.67 4.98 12.53
CA ILE A 141 -3.94 5.43 11.97
C ILE A 141 -4.00 5.00 10.51
N LEU A 142 -4.93 4.11 10.20
CA LEU A 142 -5.29 3.70 8.85
C LEU A 142 -6.37 4.66 8.33
N VAL A 143 -6.12 5.38 7.25
CA VAL A 143 -7.10 6.31 6.66
C VAL A 143 -7.55 5.76 5.31
N GLY A 144 -8.85 5.58 5.10
CA GLY A 144 -9.37 5.06 3.84
C GLY A 144 -10.86 5.29 3.64
N TYR A 145 -11.34 5.00 2.42
CA TYR A 145 -12.73 5.26 2.01
C TYR A 145 -13.71 4.11 2.37
N TYR A 146 -13.17 2.92 2.63
CA TYR A 146 -13.97 1.72 2.83
C TYR A 146 -14.72 1.74 4.15
N ASP A 147 -15.77 0.92 4.21
CA ASP A 147 -16.48 0.68 5.45
C ASP A 147 -15.55 0.06 6.50
N GLU A 148 -15.66 0.52 7.75
CA GLU A 148 -14.80 0.08 8.85
C GLU A 148 -14.89 -1.43 9.09
N THR A 149 -16.05 -2.03 8.77
CA THR A 149 -16.27 -3.47 8.90
C THR A 149 -15.32 -4.31 8.05
N VAL A 150 -14.78 -3.75 6.96
CA VAL A 150 -13.84 -4.46 6.09
C VAL A 150 -12.48 -4.66 6.75
N PHE A 151 -12.02 -3.67 7.53
CA PHE A 151 -10.73 -3.72 8.21
C PHE A 151 -10.84 -4.27 9.64
N ARG A 152 -12.04 -4.41 10.20
CA ARG A 152 -12.27 -4.82 11.59
C ARG A 152 -11.51 -6.08 11.98
N ASP A 153 -11.63 -7.14 11.19
CA ASP A 153 -11.03 -8.44 11.52
C ASP A 153 -9.50 -8.37 11.42
N PHE A 154 -8.98 -7.73 10.36
CA PHE A 154 -7.56 -7.45 10.20
C PHE A 154 -6.97 -6.63 11.37
N ILE A 155 -7.64 -5.55 11.77
CA ILE A 155 -7.21 -4.69 12.89
C ILE A 155 -7.21 -5.48 14.20
N LYS A 156 -8.23 -6.29 14.43
CA LYS A 156 -8.34 -7.12 15.62
C LYS A 156 -7.19 -8.13 15.73
N ASP A 157 -6.83 -8.78 14.63
CA ASP A 157 -5.74 -9.76 14.63
C ASP A 157 -4.37 -9.08 14.69
N SER A 158 -4.18 -7.99 13.93
CA SER A 158 -2.96 -7.17 13.98
C SER A 158 -2.72 -6.56 15.36
N ALA A 159 -3.76 -6.16 16.09
CA ALA A 159 -3.62 -5.63 17.45
C ALA A 159 -3.12 -6.67 18.45
N LYS A 160 -3.39 -7.97 18.23
CA LYS A 160 -2.84 -9.05 19.05
C LYS A 160 -1.37 -9.29 18.75
N GLU A 161 -1.01 -9.23 17.46
CA GLU A 161 0.36 -9.47 16.98
C GLU A 161 1.29 -8.30 17.31
N PHE A 162 0.80 -7.07 17.21
CA PHE A 162 1.56 -5.84 17.45
C PHE A 162 1.03 -5.06 18.67
N PRO A 163 1.17 -5.60 19.90
CA PRO A 163 0.62 -4.97 21.11
C PRO A 163 1.32 -3.66 21.50
N LYS A 164 2.42 -3.29 20.83
CA LYS A 164 3.22 -2.08 21.13
C LYS A 164 2.48 -0.79 20.76
N PHE A 165 1.57 -0.83 19.79
CA PHE A 165 0.84 0.33 19.33
C PHE A 165 -0.64 0.02 19.09
N ARG A 166 -1.49 1.04 19.25
CA ARG A 166 -2.90 0.96 18.90
C ARG A 166 -3.07 1.12 17.39
N ILE A 167 -3.97 0.34 16.80
CA ILE A 167 -4.37 0.50 15.39
C ILE A 167 -5.79 1.07 15.37
N GLN A 168 -5.98 2.20 14.68
CA GLN A 168 -7.28 2.84 14.49
C GLN A 168 -7.54 2.99 13.00
N TYR A 169 -8.78 2.80 12.57
CA TYR A 169 -9.22 3.13 11.21
C TYR A 169 -10.07 4.40 11.23
N LEU A 170 -9.79 5.32 10.32
CA LEU A 170 -10.54 6.54 10.09
C LEU A 170 -11.14 6.48 8.69
N ARG A 171 -12.46 6.43 8.63
CA ARG A 171 -13.20 6.38 7.39
C ARG A 171 -13.38 7.77 6.80
N GLU A 172 -12.89 7.94 5.58
CA GLU A 172 -13.16 9.10 4.74
C GLU A 172 -14.47 8.90 3.96
N TYR A 173 -15.41 9.84 4.05
CA TYR A 173 -16.71 9.72 3.36
C TYR A 173 -16.68 10.26 1.92
N GLN A 174 -15.68 11.07 1.58
CA GLN A 174 -15.45 11.64 0.26
C GLN A 174 -13.95 11.64 0.00
N ALA A 175 -13.49 11.37 -1.23
CA ALA A 175 -12.07 11.38 -1.53
C ALA A 175 -11.52 12.81 -1.53
N LEU A 176 -10.86 13.24 -0.44
CA LEU A 176 -10.24 14.57 -0.33
C LEU A 176 -8.80 14.58 -0.86
N GLY A 177 -8.28 13.42 -1.28
CA GLY A 177 -6.89 13.20 -1.70
C GLY A 177 -5.92 13.03 -0.52
N THR A 178 -4.69 12.57 -0.78
CA THR A 178 -3.68 12.28 0.26
C THR A 178 -3.51 13.40 1.29
N ALA A 179 -3.34 14.66 0.85
CA ALA A 179 -3.19 15.79 1.75
C ALA A 179 -4.51 16.28 2.35
N GLY A 180 -5.63 16.11 1.63
CA GLY A 180 -6.95 16.45 2.12
C GLY A 180 -7.38 15.55 3.28
N GLY A 181 -7.20 14.24 3.15
CA GLY A 181 -7.46 13.27 4.22
C GLY A 181 -6.59 13.54 5.46
N LEU A 182 -5.31 13.87 5.26
CA LEU A 182 -4.41 14.26 6.35
C LEU A 182 -4.93 15.48 7.11
N TYR A 183 -5.37 16.50 6.39
CA TYR A 183 -5.88 17.73 7.00
C TYR A 183 -7.27 17.58 7.62
N HIS A 184 -8.12 16.73 7.04
CA HIS A 184 -9.45 16.44 7.56
C HIS A 184 -9.37 15.78 8.94
N PHE A 185 -8.50 14.77 9.09
CA PHE A 185 -8.31 14.05 10.34
C PHE A 185 -7.24 14.64 11.26
N ARG A 186 -6.75 15.87 10.98
CA ARG A 186 -5.67 16.52 11.75
C ARG A 186 -5.93 16.53 13.25
N ASP A 187 -7.17 16.73 13.70
CA ASP A 187 -7.49 16.83 15.13
C ASP A 187 -7.38 15.46 15.82
N ALA A 188 -7.69 14.37 15.11
CA ALA A 188 -7.47 13.01 15.57
C ALA A 188 -5.99 12.63 15.56
N ILE A 189 -5.25 13.06 14.54
CA ILE A 189 -3.81 12.83 14.38
C ILE A 189 -3.02 13.59 15.45
N LEU A 190 -3.39 14.84 15.73
CA LEU A 190 -2.72 15.68 16.72
C LEU A 190 -3.09 15.29 18.16
N LYS A 191 -3.99 14.33 18.35
CA LYS A 191 -4.32 13.80 19.68
C LYS A 191 -3.07 13.16 20.29
N GLY A 192 -2.70 13.59 21.49
CA GLY A 192 -1.43 13.20 22.13
C GLY A 192 -0.26 14.13 21.83
N ASN A 193 -0.48 15.20 21.04
CA ASN A 193 0.52 16.20 20.67
C ASN A 193 1.83 15.58 20.14
N PRO A 194 1.78 14.76 19.07
CA PRO A 194 3.00 14.25 18.46
C PRO A 194 3.81 15.39 17.84
N ASP A 195 5.13 15.38 18.04
CA ASP A 195 6.01 16.35 17.38
C ASP A 195 6.23 15.99 15.90
N ARG A 196 6.21 14.69 15.59
CA ARG A 196 6.47 14.13 14.26
C ARG A 196 5.74 12.82 14.04
N PHE A 197 5.43 12.53 12.78
CA PHE A 197 4.72 11.31 12.38
C PHE A 197 5.16 10.82 11.01
N PHE A 198 5.07 9.51 10.80
CA PHE A 198 5.29 8.92 9.48
C PHE A 198 4.00 8.93 8.66
N VAL A 199 4.14 9.06 7.35
CA VAL A 199 3.08 8.90 6.37
C VAL A 199 3.52 7.84 5.38
N LEU A 200 2.77 6.74 5.28
CA LEU A 200 3.08 5.62 4.40
C LEU A 200 1.90 5.38 3.45
N ASN A 201 2.15 5.29 2.16
CA ASN A 201 1.14 4.83 1.21
C ASN A 201 0.98 3.31 1.33
N ALA A 202 -0.26 2.82 1.31
CA ALA A 202 -0.57 1.39 1.45
C ALA A 202 -0.43 0.60 0.13
N ASP A 203 -0.09 1.26 -0.98
CA ASP A 203 0.07 0.66 -2.32
C ASP A 203 1.55 0.39 -2.67
N VAL A 204 2.45 0.40 -1.69
CA VAL A 204 3.89 0.19 -1.92
C VAL A 204 4.42 -1.09 -1.28
N CYS A 205 5.22 -1.83 -2.04
CA CYS A 205 6.06 -2.93 -1.59
C CYS A 205 7.44 -2.37 -1.26
N CYS A 206 7.85 -2.39 0.00
CA CYS A 206 9.13 -1.83 0.43
C CYS A 206 9.63 -2.53 1.69
N SER A 207 10.94 -2.46 1.96
CA SER A 207 11.49 -2.88 3.24
C SER A 207 11.23 -1.89 4.38
N PHE A 208 10.86 -0.65 4.06
CA PHE A 208 10.56 0.46 4.98
C PHE A 208 11.68 0.72 6.01
N PRO A 209 12.80 1.37 5.62
CA PRO A 209 13.92 1.70 6.50
C PRO A 209 13.59 2.88 7.45
N LEU A 210 12.47 2.81 8.17
CA LEU A 210 11.91 3.90 8.98
C LEU A 210 12.87 4.35 10.10
N GLY A 211 13.64 3.43 10.68
CA GLY A 211 14.65 3.76 11.69
C GLY A 211 15.80 4.62 11.13
N GLU A 212 16.23 4.36 9.89
CA GLU A 212 17.27 5.16 9.23
C GLU A 212 16.74 6.54 8.82
N MET A 213 15.47 6.61 8.41
CA MET A 213 14.79 7.89 8.15
C MET A 213 14.68 8.73 9.42
N LEU A 214 14.31 8.12 10.56
CA LEU A 214 14.25 8.81 11.85
C LEU A 214 15.62 9.34 12.27
N LYS A 215 16.67 8.54 12.11
CA LYS A 215 18.04 8.95 12.39
C LYS A 215 18.46 10.16 11.54
N LEU A 216 18.22 10.12 10.22
CA LEU A 216 18.51 11.25 9.33
C LEU A 216 17.73 12.51 9.74
N PHE A 217 16.47 12.34 10.11
CA PHE A 217 15.59 13.43 10.54
C PHE A 217 16.15 14.15 11.77
N GLU A 218 16.67 13.40 12.74
CA GLU A 218 17.28 13.95 13.96
C GLU A 218 18.65 14.58 13.70
N GLU A 219 19.51 13.90 12.94
CA GLU A 219 20.85 14.39 12.62
C GLU A 219 20.85 15.71 11.84
N LYS A 220 19.83 15.92 11.00
CA LYS A 220 19.70 17.11 10.16
C LYS A 220 18.77 18.17 10.74
N ASP A 221 18.17 17.91 11.90
CA ASP A 221 17.08 18.72 12.44
C ASP A 221 16.06 19.02 11.31
N ALA A 222 15.55 17.97 10.67
CA ALA A 222 14.71 18.08 9.48
C ALA A 222 13.26 18.43 9.85
N GLU A 223 12.58 19.14 8.94
CA GLU A 223 11.12 19.32 9.01
C GLU A 223 10.38 18.20 8.28
N ALA A 224 11.01 17.67 7.23
CA ALA A 224 10.49 16.62 6.39
C ALA A 224 11.63 15.70 5.90
N VAL A 225 11.37 14.40 5.87
CA VAL A 225 12.22 13.42 5.20
C VAL A 225 11.36 12.54 4.27
N ILE A 226 11.77 12.41 3.01
CA ILE A 226 11.14 11.55 2.00
C ILE A 226 12.03 10.33 1.72
N LEU A 227 11.42 9.16 1.54
CA LEU A 227 12.12 7.98 1.06
C LEU A 227 12.25 8.03 -0.46
N GLY A 228 13.47 7.85 -0.95
CA GLY A 228 13.77 7.78 -2.38
C GLY A 228 14.47 6.50 -2.78
N THR A 229 14.29 6.05 -4.01
CA THR A 229 15.05 4.95 -4.61
C THR A 229 15.44 5.29 -6.05
N ARG A 230 16.47 4.65 -6.58
CA ARG A 230 16.88 4.85 -7.97
C ARG A 230 16.27 3.81 -8.90
N VAL A 231 15.73 4.28 -10.01
CA VAL A 231 15.19 3.43 -11.09
C VAL A 231 15.91 3.71 -12.41
N SER A 232 15.59 2.94 -13.46
CA SER A 232 16.09 3.25 -14.81
C SER A 232 15.52 4.58 -15.32
N ASN A 233 16.29 5.28 -16.16
CA ASN A 233 15.89 6.57 -16.71
C ASN A 233 14.55 6.49 -17.46
N ASP A 234 14.29 5.37 -18.14
CA ASP A 234 13.05 5.14 -18.90
C ASP A 234 11.82 5.00 -18.01
N THR A 235 11.99 4.56 -16.76
CA THR A 235 10.87 4.35 -15.84
C THR A 235 10.63 5.57 -14.94
N ALA A 236 11.64 6.43 -14.75
CA ALA A 236 11.62 7.52 -13.78
C ALA A 236 10.46 8.51 -13.99
N THR A 237 10.11 8.83 -15.24
CA THR A 237 9.03 9.78 -15.59
C THR A 237 7.63 9.30 -15.17
N ASN A 238 7.45 8.02 -14.86
CA ASN A 238 6.18 7.48 -14.36
C ASN A 238 5.93 7.82 -12.87
N PHE A 239 6.91 8.38 -12.19
CA PHE A 239 6.90 8.66 -10.75
C PHE A 239 7.29 10.11 -10.45
N GLY A 240 7.13 10.53 -9.19
CA GLY A 240 7.69 11.79 -8.71
C GLY A 240 9.21 11.74 -8.66
N CYS A 241 9.89 12.66 -9.35
CA CYS A 241 11.34 12.76 -9.41
C CYS A 241 11.87 13.73 -8.35
N ILE A 242 12.93 13.30 -7.66
CA ILE A 242 13.60 14.06 -6.62
C ILE A 242 14.97 14.49 -7.14
N VAL A 243 15.23 15.80 -7.16
CA VAL A 243 16.57 16.36 -7.33
C VAL A 243 17.09 16.66 -5.93
N SER A 244 18.20 16.03 -5.55
CA SER A 244 18.81 16.21 -4.24
C SER A 244 20.28 16.58 -4.35
N ASP A 245 20.76 17.30 -3.33
CA ASP A 245 22.17 17.60 -3.19
C ASP A 245 22.93 16.37 -2.69
N SER A 246 23.97 15.96 -3.43
CA SER A 246 24.71 14.72 -3.18
C SER A 246 25.40 14.68 -1.81
N HIS A 247 25.74 15.84 -1.22
CA HIS A 247 26.48 15.90 0.04
C HIS A 247 25.56 16.04 1.26
N SER A 248 24.65 17.01 1.21
CA SER A 248 23.72 17.33 2.31
C SER A 248 22.50 16.41 2.34
N LYS A 249 22.18 15.73 1.23
CA LYS A 249 20.93 14.98 1.00
C LYS A 249 19.67 15.84 1.04
N ARG A 250 19.83 17.17 0.94
CA ARG A 250 18.71 18.12 0.89
C ARG A 250 17.97 17.96 -0.45
N VAL A 251 16.65 17.97 -0.41
CA VAL A 251 15.82 18.03 -1.62
C VAL A 251 15.90 19.44 -2.18
N LEU A 252 16.38 19.57 -3.42
CA LEU A 252 16.49 20.85 -4.12
C LEU A 252 15.23 21.14 -4.92
N HIS A 253 14.72 20.12 -5.62
CA HIS A 253 13.50 20.21 -6.39
C HIS A 253 12.74 18.88 -6.34
N TYR A 254 11.42 18.98 -6.30
CA TYR A 254 10.51 17.85 -6.45
C TYR A 254 9.59 18.12 -7.65
N VAL A 255 9.45 17.14 -8.54
CA VAL A 255 8.54 17.24 -9.69
C VAL A 255 7.75 15.95 -9.83
N GLU A 256 6.42 16.04 -9.71
CA GLU A 256 5.53 14.89 -9.90
C GLU A 256 5.41 14.53 -11.38
N LYS A 257 5.78 13.29 -11.76
CA LYS A 257 5.64 12.71 -13.11
C LYS A 257 6.05 13.68 -14.23
N PRO A 258 7.34 14.05 -14.29
CA PRO A 258 7.79 15.02 -15.29
C PRO A 258 7.67 14.46 -16.71
N GLU A 259 7.34 15.33 -17.67
CA GLU A 259 7.24 14.95 -19.09
C GLU A 259 8.60 14.58 -19.70
N SER A 260 9.67 15.15 -19.15
CA SER A 260 11.06 14.89 -19.55
C SER A 260 11.86 14.33 -18.38
N HIS A 261 12.97 13.67 -18.69
CA HIS A 261 13.85 13.13 -17.67
C HIS A 261 14.53 14.27 -16.87
N ILE A 262 14.37 14.25 -15.55
CA ILE A 262 15.00 15.21 -14.62
C ILE A 262 15.99 14.51 -13.69
N SER A 263 15.55 13.42 -13.07
CA SER A 263 16.33 12.63 -12.11
C SER A 263 15.83 11.19 -12.13
N ASN A 264 16.72 10.24 -11.84
CA ASN A 264 16.35 8.83 -11.66
C ASN A 264 16.08 8.44 -10.21
N LEU A 265 16.20 9.38 -9.27
CA LEU A 265 15.79 9.22 -7.88
C LEU A 265 14.29 9.54 -7.78
N ILE A 266 13.49 8.55 -7.42
CA ILE A 266 12.03 8.63 -7.39
C ILE A 266 11.45 8.57 -5.98
N ASN A 267 10.27 9.16 -5.81
CA ASN A 267 9.46 9.11 -4.59
C ASN A 267 8.94 7.69 -4.33
N CYS A 268 9.15 7.20 -3.10
CA CYS A 268 8.71 5.88 -2.67
C CYS A 268 7.36 5.86 -1.93
N GLY A 269 6.70 7.00 -1.73
CA GLY A 269 5.42 7.08 -1.00
C GLY A 269 5.55 6.88 0.51
N VAL A 270 6.71 7.22 1.08
CA VAL A 270 7.03 7.08 2.50
C VAL A 270 7.70 8.36 2.98
N TYR A 271 7.12 8.97 4.02
CA TYR A 271 7.49 10.29 4.50
C TYR A 271 7.55 10.33 6.02
N LEU A 272 8.34 11.26 6.56
CA LEU A 272 8.38 11.62 7.97
C LEU A 272 8.28 13.15 8.06
N PHE A 273 7.26 13.65 8.75
CA PHE A 273 7.00 15.08 8.85
C PHE A 273 6.96 15.53 10.31
N THR A 274 7.40 16.77 10.57
CA THR A 274 7.00 17.52 11.76
C THR A 274 5.55 17.98 11.63
N THR A 275 4.81 17.97 12.75
CA THR A 275 3.44 18.50 12.79
C THR A 275 3.38 20.01 12.51
N GLU A 276 4.38 20.75 12.99
CA GLU A 276 4.50 22.20 12.80
C GLU A 276 4.77 22.61 11.35
N CYS A 277 5.35 21.74 10.52
CA CYS A 277 5.61 22.04 9.11
C CYS A 277 4.42 21.63 8.22
N ILE A 278 3.92 20.40 8.39
CA ILE A 278 3.00 19.81 7.40
C ILE A 278 1.60 20.42 7.41
N PHE A 279 0.98 20.62 8.58
CA PHE A 279 -0.39 21.15 8.63
C PHE A 279 -0.49 22.62 8.20
N PRO A 280 0.45 23.51 8.56
CA PRO A 280 0.50 24.87 8.00
C PRO A 280 0.78 24.89 6.50
N SER A 281 1.61 23.98 5.99
CA SER A 281 1.87 23.85 4.55
C SER A 281 0.60 23.48 3.79
N ILE A 282 -0.16 22.50 4.30
CA ILE A 282 -1.46 22.11 3.72
C ILE A 282 -2.47 23.27 3.77
N ARG A 283 -2.58 23.96 4.91
CA ARG A 283 -3.46 25.13 5.04
C ARG A 283 -3.10 26.23 4.02
N SER A 284 -1.82 26.45 3.80
CA SER A 284 -1.32 27.43 2.82
C SER A 284 -1.65 27.00 1.39
N ALA A 285 -1.54 25.71 1.07
CA ALA A 285 -1.92 25.17 -0.23
C ALA A 285 -3.42 25.32 -0.51
N ILE A 286 -4.27 25.01 0.47
CA ILE A 286 -5.73 25.23 0.39
C ILE A 286 -6.00 26.71 0.09
N LYS A 287 -5.42 27.65 0.86
CA LYS A 287 -5.62 29.08 0.64
C LYS A 287 -5.16 29.53 -0.75
N ARG A 288 -4.04 29.01 -1.27
CA ARG A 288 -3.56 29.33 -2.62
C ARG A 288 -4.54 28.90 -3.69
N ARG A 289 -5.12 27.71 -3.58
CA ARG A 289 -6.14 27.23 -4.51
C ARG A 289 -7.44 28.03 -4.43
N THR A 290 -7.91 28.37 -3.23
CA THR A 290 -9.08 29.24 -3.06
C THR A 290 -8.84 30.66 -3.62
N ALA A 291 -7.64 31.23 -3.44
CA ALA A 291 -7.31 32.58 -3.89
C ALA A 291 -6.94 32.67 -5.39
N ARG A 292 -6.53 31.55 -5.98
CA ARG A 292 -6.31 31.40 -7.42
C ARG A 292 -7.00 30.12 -7.87
N PRO A 293 -8.32 30.14 -8.14
CA PRO A 293 -8.92 29.10 -8.94
C PRO A 293 -8.16 29.11 -10.27
N ARG A 294 -7.24 28.17 -10.49
CA ARG A 294 -6.29 28.25 -11.59
C ARG A 294 -7.05 28.32 -12.92
N LEU A 295 -7.06 29.48 -13.56
CA LEU A 295 -6.84 29.53 -15.01
C LEU A 295 -5.39 29.06 -15.22
N LEU A 296 -5.24 27.86 -15.78
CA LEU A 296 -3.99 27.22 -16.20
C LEU A 296 -2.98 26.86 -15.09
N SER A 297 -3.07 25.64 -14.56
CA SER A 297 -1.89 24.76 -14.58
C SER A 297 -2.06 23.85 -15.78
N TYR A 298 -1.16 23.98 -16.76
CA TYR A 298 -1.18 23.12 -17.95
C TYR A 298 -1.21 21.66 -17.50
N PRO A 299 -2.20 20.89 -17.98
CA PRO A 299 -2.30 19.48 -17.68
C PRO A 299 -1.11 18.77 -18.34
N SER A 300 -0.39 17.94 -17.57
CA SER A 300 0.22 16.76 -18.20
C SER A 300 -0.86 16.07 -19.02
N SER A 301 -0.51 15.42 -20.12
CA SER A 301 -1.47 14.83 -21.08
C SER A 301 -2.58 13.91 -20.51
N ASP A 302 -2.55 13.60 -19.20
CA ASP A 302 -3.60 12.96 -18.40
C ASP A 302 -4.80 13.86 -18.03
N ASN A 303 -4.68 15.19 -18.03
CA ASN A 303 -5.61 16.07 -17.29
C ASN A 303 -6.49 17.01 -18.14
N LEU A 304 -6.79 16.69 -19.40
CA LEU A 304 -7.60 17.58 -20.25
C LEU A 304 -9.10 17.65 -19.83
N ASP A 305 -9.62 16.67 -19.10
CA ASP A 305 -11.08 16.55 -18.84
C ASP A 305 -11.56 17.20 -17.54
N SER A 306 -10.71 17.94 -16.81
CA SER A 306 -11.17 18.73 -15.65
C SER A 306 -11.87 20.03 -16.05
N TYR A 307 -12.01 20.32 -17.35
CA TYR A 307 -12.77 21.46 -17.85
C TYR A 307 -14.24 21.12 -18.02
N HIS A 308 -14.99 21.19 -16.91
CA HIS A 308 -16.35 21.68 -17.01
C HIS A 308 -16.33 23.16 -16.64
N ILE A 309 -16.64 24.01 -17.63
CA ILE A 309 -17.02 25.40 -17.41
C ILE A 309 -18.13 25.38 -16.36
N VAL A 310 -17.80 25.76 -15.12
CA VAL A 310 -18.80 25.97 -14.09
C VAL A 310 -19.44 27.31 -14.43
N ASN A 311 -20.64 27.25 -15.01
CA ASN A 311 -21.58 28.33 -14.85
C ASN A 311 -21.67 28.60 -13.35
N GLN A 312 -21.37 29.84 -12.95
CA GLN A 312 -21.80 30.38 -11.65
C GLN A 312 -23.27 30.02 -11.48
N ASP A 313 -23.67 29.56 -10.29
CA ASP A 313 -25.05 29.39 -9.81
C ASP A 313 -25.43 27.96 -9.33
N GLU A 314 -24.57 27.23 -8.61
CA GLU A 314 -25.06 26.27 -7.61
C GLU A 314 -24.15 26.27 -6.36
N GLU A 315 -24.73 26.73 -5.25
CA GLU A 315 -24.15 26.89 -3.92
C GLU A 315 -23.98 25.50 -3.27
N GLY A 316 -22.85 24.86 -3.56
CA GLY A 316 -22.42 23.61 -2.95
C GLY A 316 -20.93 23.43 -3.15
N GLU A 317 -20.12 23.79 -2.16
CA GLU A 317 -18.67 23.59 -2.17
C GLU A 317 -18.36 22.11 -2.43
N LYS A 318 -17.94 21.77 -3.66
CA LYS A 318 -17.33 20.46 -3.91
C LYS A 318 -16.01 20.43 -3.14
N PRO A 319 -15.76 19.41 -2.30
CA PRO A 319 -14.51 19.35 -1.57
C PRO A 319 -13.34 19.23 -2.55
N GLU A 320 -12.38 20.11 -2.35
CA GLU A 320 -11.24 20.25 -3.26
C GLU A 320 -10.22 19.14 -2.98
N VAL A 321 -9.97 18.27 -3.97
CA VAL A 321 -9.03 17.15 -3.85
C VAL A 321 -7.60 17.67 -3.78
N LEU A 322 -6.94 17.53 -2.63
CA LEU A 322 -5.58 18.01 -2.39
C LEU A 322 -4.60 16.83 -2.28
N ARG A 323 -3.51 16.88 -3.05
CA ARG A 323 -2.52 15.81 -3.12
C ARG A 323 -1.19 16.25 -2.56
N LEU A 324 -0.62 15.45 -1.66
CA LEU A 324 0.66 15.69 -1.02
C LEU A 324 1.76 15.90 -2.06
N GLU A 325 1.86 15.00 -3.02
CA GLU A 325 2.90 14.95 -4.04
C GLU A 325 2.87 16.18 -4.97
N GLN A 326 1.67 16.63 -5.35
CA GLN A 326 1.50 17.69 -6.35
C GLN A 326 1.40 19.09 -5.74
N ASP A 327 0.75 19.22 -4.58
CA ASP A 327 0.40 20.52 -4.00
C ASP A 327 1.30 20.92 -2.83
N ILE A 328 1.99 19.97 -2.20
CA ILE A 328 2.73 20.19 -0.95
C ILE A 328 4.24 19.98 -1.12
N LEU A 329 4.67 18.85 -1.71
CA LEU A 329 6.09 18.48 -1.76
C LEU A 329 6.96 19.44 -2.58
N SER A 330 6.42 20.02 -3.66
CA SER A 330 7.14 21.03 -4.46
C SER A 330 7.51 22.25 -3.62
N ASP A 331 6.57 22.72 -2.81
CA ASP A 331 6.72 23.94 -2.02
C ASP A 331 7.55 23.67 -0.76
N LEU A 332 7.49 22.44 -0.24
CA LEU A 332 8.40 21.99 0.81
C LEU A 332 9.85 21.88 0.33
N ALA A 333 10.11 21.65 -0.97
CA ALA A 333 11.46 21.67 -1.51
C ALA A 333 12.11 23.07 -1.49
N ASP A 334 11.29 24.14 -1.48
CA ASP A 334 11.79 25.50 -1.24
C ASP A 334 12.20 25.72 0.22
N SER A 335 11.80 24.82 1.14
CA SER A 335 12.30 24.83 2.52
C SER A 335 13.73 24.28 2.59
N ASN A 336 14.57 24.88 3.44
CA ASN A 336 15.93 24.40 3.64
C ASN A 336 16.05 23.16 4.54
N ARG A 337 14.92 22.59 5.00
CA ARG A 337 14.85 21.51 5.99
C ARG A 337 14.13 20.24 5.47
N PHE A 338 14.02 20.09 4.15
CA PHE A 338 13.50 18.89 3.50
C PHE A 338 14.64 18.02 2.94
N PHE A 339 14.71 16.75 3.38
CA PHE A 339 15.79 15.82 3.01
C PHE A 339 15.27 14.52 2.42
N VAL A 340 16.11 13.83 1.65
CA VAL A 340 15.81 12.50 1.10
C VAL A 340 16.68 11.43 1.74
N HIS A 341 16.06 10.33 2.14
CA HIS A 341 16.76 9.09 2.46
C HIS A 341 16.74 8.17 1.24
N GLU A 342 17.87 7.98 0.58
CA GLU A 342 18.00 7.05 -0.56
C GLU A 342 18.18 5.60 -0.04
N THR A 343 17.19 4.75 -0.28
CA THR A 343 17.27 3.31 0.03
C THR A 343 17.90 2.52 -1.11
N LYS A 344 18.69 1.51 -0.76
CA LYS A 344 19.25 0.51 -1.69
C LYS A 344 18.52 -0.83 -1.64
N ASP A 345 17.54 -0.93 -0.76
CA ASP A 345 16.71 -2.12 -0.61
C ASP A 345 15.60 -2.15 -1.66
N PHE A 346 14.83 -3.23 -1.71
CA PHE A 346 13.76 -3.34 -2.69
C PHE A 346 12.64 -2.32 -2.46
N TRP A 347 12.12 -1.82 -3.57
CA TRP A 347 10.91 -1.01 -3.62
C TRP A 347 10.16 -1.32 -4.91
N ARG A 348 8.83 -1.36 -4.84
CA ARG A 348 7.95 -1.50 -6.00
C ARG A 348 6.57 -0.97 -5.67
N GLN A 349 5.94 -0.25 -6.60
CA GLN A 349 4.53 0.09 -6.48
C GLN A 349 3.61 -1.08 -6.87
N ILE A 350 2.54 -1.29 -6.09
CA ILE A 350 1.51 -2.30 -6.34
C ILE A 350 0.22 -1.59 -6.77
N LYS A 351 0.03 -1.33 -8.07
CA LYS A 351 -1.23 -0.74 -8.58
C LYS A 351 -2.21 -1.74 -9.16
N THR A 352 -1.68 -2.84 -9.70
CA THR A 352 -2.46 -3.83 -10.42
C THR A 352 -2.28 -5.19 -9.77
N ALA A 353 -3.26 -6.08 -9.89
CA ALA A 353 -3.11 -7.46 -9.44
C ALA A 353 -1.85 -8.13 -10.02
N GLY A 354 -1.50 -7.79 -11.27
CA GLY A 354 -0.26 -8.21 -11.94
C GLY A 354 1.02 -7.93 -11.16
N SER A 355 1.05 -6.83 -10.43
CA SER A 355 2.24 -6.39 -9.67
C SER A 355 2.43 -7.13 -8.35
N ALA A 356 1.44 -7.88 -7.88
CA ALA A 356 1.51 -8.63 -6.62
C ALA A 356 2.47 -9.82 -6.69
N VAL A 357 2.60 -10.50 -7.84
CA VAL A 357 3.52 -11.65 -7.98
C VAL A 357 4.99 -11.23 -7.81
N PRO A 358 5.51 -10.20 -8.51
CA PRO A 358 6.84 -9.68 -8.23
C PRO A 358 7.00 -9.14 -6.80
N ALA A 359 5.97 -8.49 -6.24
CA ALA A 359 6.01 -8.00 -4.87
C ALA A 359 6.14 -9.15 -3.84
N ASN A 360 5.41 -10.24 -4.06
CA ASN A 360 5.50 -11.47 -3.28
C ASN A 360 6.92 -12.05 -3.32
N ALA A 361 7.55 -12.12 -4.50
CA ALA A 361 8.92 -12.58 -4.63
C ALA A 361 9.90 -11.71 -3.81
N LEU A 362 9.77 -10.37 -3.85
CA LEU A 362 10.63 -9.46 -3.10
C LEU A 362 10.52 -9.66 -1.58
N TYR A 363 9.29 -9.74 -1.04
CA TYR A 363 9.08 -9.99 0.39
C TYR A 363 9.58 -11.38 0.82
N LEU A 364 9.31 -12.43 0.05
CA LEU A 364 9.80 -13.78 0.33
C LEU A 364 11.33 -13.86 0.30
N GLN A 365 11.98 -13.19 -0.66
CA GLN A 365 13.43 -13.10 -0.74
C GLN A 365 14.01 -12.38 0.47
N LYS A 366 13.40 -11.25 0.87
CA LYS A 366 13.83 -10.53 2.08
C LYS A 366 13.70 -11.39 3.33
N ALA A 367 12.57 -12.08 3.49
CA ALA A 367 12.33 -12.98 4.61
C ALA A 367 13.35 -14.12 4.64
N PHE A 368 13.70 -14.67 3.49
CA PHE A 368 14.73 -15.71 3.38
C PHE A 368 16.14 -15.20 3.69
N GLN A 369 16.50 -14.01 3.20
CA GLN A 369 17.77 -13.34 3.54
C GLN A 369 17.88 -13.03 5.03
N SER A 370 16.76 -12.68 5.67
CA SER A 370 16.69 -12.47 7.12
C SER A 370 16.51 -13.75 7.94
N GLN A 371 16.53 -14.93 7.31
CA GLN A 371 16.33 -16.23 7.94
C GLN A 371 15.04 -16.31 8.78
N SER A 372 13.93 -15.77 8.24
CA SER A 372 12.61 -15.81 8.90
C SER A 372 12.14 -17.26 9.09
N GLU A 373 11.61 -17.57 10.27
CA GLU A 373 11.05 -18.89 10.61
C GLU A 373 9.79 -19.23 9.80
N GLU A 374 9.14 -18.23 9.22
CA GLU A 374 7.95 -18.38 8.36
C GLU A 374 8.25 -19.02 7.01
N ILE A 375 9.52 -19.01 6.58
CA ILE A 375 9.92 -19.56 5.29
C ILE A 375 10.16 -21.06 5.44
N ALA A 376 9.52 -21.84 4.59
CA ALA A 376 9.66 -23.29 4.60
C ALA A 376 11.13 -23.70 4.34
N PRO A 377 11.67 -24.66 5.11
CA PRO A 377 13.06 -25.05 4.97
C PRO A 377 13.31 -25.72 3.60
N PRO A 378 14.52 -25.56 3.04
CA PRO A 378 14.88 -26.21 1.79
C PRO A 378 14.75 -27.73 1.90
N SER A 379 14.15 -28.36 0.90
CA SER A 379 14.02 -29.83 0.81
C SER A 379 14.13 -30.28 -0.64
N ALA A 380 14.03 -31.60 -0.91
CA ALA A 380 14.05 -32.11 -2.29
C ALA A 380 12.93 -31.49 -3.16
N ASN A 381 11.82 -31.14 -2.55
CA ASN A 381 10.62 -30.63 -3.22
C ASN A 381 10.34 -29.14 -2.94
N ILE A 382 11.04 -28.52 -1.99
CA ILE A 382 10.91 -27.09 -1.69
C ILE A 382 12.17 -26.37 -2.19
N VAL A 383 11.98 -25.55 -3.23
CA VAL A 383 12.98 -24.62 -3.75
C VAL A 383 12.72 -23.25 -3.12
N PRO A 384 13.49 -22.81 -2.13
CA PRO A 384 13.22 -21.56 -1.42
C PRO A 384 13.34 -20.32 -2.33
N PRO A 385 12.71 -19.19 -1.98
CA PRO A 385 11.87 -19.01 -0.79
C PRO A 385 10.43 -19.44 -1.05
N VAL A 386 9.83 -20.13 -0.07
CA VAL A 386 8.43 -20.56 -0.10
C VAL A 386 7.79 -20.28 1.25
N TYR A 387 6.64 -19.62 1.25
CA TYR A 387 5.78 -19.50 2.42
C TYR A 387 4.64 -20.51 2.32
N ILE A 388 4.41 -21.26 3.40
CA ILE A 388 3.29 -22.20 3.50
C ILE A 388 2.55 -21.87 4.79
N HIS A 389 1.30 -21.44 4.68
CA HIS A 389 0.48 -21.17 5.85
C HIS A 389 0.33 -22.44 6.71
N PRO A 390 0.37 -22.37 8.06
CA PRO A 390 0.33 -23.56 8.93
C PRO A 390 -0.90 -24.46 8.77
N THR A 391 -2.01 -23.92 8.27
CA THR A 391 -3.26 -24.67 8.03
C THR A 391 -3.37 -25.24 6.61
N ALA A 392 -2.42 -24.93 5.72
CA ALA A 392 -2.41 -25.47 4.37
C ALA A 392 -1.96 -26.94 4.38
N THR A 393 -2.49 -27.73 3.47
CA THR A 393 -2.11 -29.14 3.27
C THR A 393 -1.38 -29.27 1.95
N VAL A 394 -0.13 -29.73 2.00
CA VAL A 394 0.72 -29.92 0.82
C VAL A 394 1.15 -31.38 0.74
N ASP A 395 0.86 -32.04 -0.37
CA ASP A 395 1.32 -33.40 -0.61
C ASP A 395 2.87 -33.45 -0.67
N PRO A 396 3.53 -34.46 -0.04
CA PRO A 396 4.98 -34.56 -0.02
C PRO A 396 5.65 -34.62 -1.39
N SER A 397 4.94 -35.05 -2.44
CA SER A 397 5.46 -35.13 -3.81
C SER A 397 5.34 -33.81 -4.59
N ALA A 398 4.59 -32.83 -4.08
CA ALA A 398 4.42 -31.52 -4.73
C ALA A 398 5.71 -30.70 -4.66
N LYS A 399 6.12 -30.12 -5.79
CA LYS A 399 7.31 -29.29 -5.90
C LYS A 399 6.97 -27.80 -5.91
N LEU A 400 7.41 -27.08 -4.88
CA LEU A 400 7.10 -25.67 -4.68
C LEU A 400 8.35 -24.81 -4.82
N GLY A 401 8.22 -23.70 -5.54
CA GLY A 401 9.17 -22.61 -5.58
C GLY A 401 10.04 -22.51 -6.84
N PRO A 402 10.86 -21.45 -6.92
CA PRO A 402 11.02 -20.37 -5.93
C PRO A 402 9.85 -19.38 -5.92
N ASN A 403 9.82 -18.52 -4.89
CA ASN A 403 8.94 -17.36 -4.74
C ASN A 403 7.44 -17.71 -4.74
N VAL A 404 7.08 -18.73 -3.95
CA VAL A 404 5.70 -19.21 -3.83
C VAL A 404 5.13 -18.90 -2.46
N SER A 405 3.89 -18.40 -2.40
CA SER A 405 3.11 -18.29 -1.17
C SER A 405 1.85 -19.14 -1.25
N ILE A 406 1.61 -19.95 -0.23
CA ILE A 406 0.43 -20.80 -0.08
C ILE A 406 -0.39 -20.29 1.10
N GLY A 407 -1.62 -19.85 0.83
CA GLY A 407 -2.56 -19.29 1.78
C GLY A 407 -3.23 -20.31 2.69
N ALA A 408 -4.04 -19.83 3.62
CA ALA A 408 -4.68 -20.66 4.63
C ALA A 408 -5.60 -21.72 4.02
N ARG A 409 -5.58 -22.94 4.59
CA ARG A 409 -6.46 -24.07 4.20
C ARG A 409 -6.38 -24.47 2.72
N ALA A 410 -5.40 -23.98 1.97
CA ALA A 410 -5.17 -24.43 0.60
C ALA A 410 -4.75 -25.91 0.60
N VAL A 411 -5.21 -26.64 -0.41
CA VAL A 411 -4.93 -28.08 -0.59
C VAL A 411 -4.17 -28.27 -1.89
N ILE A 412 -2.92 -28.72 -1.78
CA ILE A 412 -2.02 -28.96 -2.90
C ILE A 412 -1.85 -30.47 -3.09
N GLY A 413 -2.34 -30.98 -4.22
CA GLY A 413 -2.30 -32.40 -4.56
C GLY A 413 -0.93 -32.93 -4.96
N ALA A 414 -0.85 -34.24 -5.13
CA ALA A 414 0.37 -34.96 -5.49
C ALA A 414 0.95 -34.51 -6.85
N GLY A 415 2.28 -34.46 -6.98
CA GLY A 415 2.96 -34.14 -8.23
C GLY A 415 2.83 -32.69 -8.71
N VAL A 416 2.07 -31.84 -8.01
CA VAL A 416 1.83 -30.45 -8.37
C VAL A 416 3.13 -29.65 -8.41
N ARG A 417 3.24 -28.73 -9.38
CA ARG A 417 4.42 -27.87 -9.54
C ARG A 417 4.03 -26.41 -9.53
N ILE A 418 4.52 -25.66 -8.54
CA ILE A 418 4.21 -24.23 -8.38
C ILE A 418 5.50 -23.43 -8.38
N LYS A 419 5.55 -22.33 -9.14
CA LYS A 419 6.69 -21.41 -9.17
C LYS A 419 6.24 -19.97 -9.41
N GLU A 420 6.87 -19.00 -8.73
CA GLU A 420 6.63 -17.56 -8.92
C GLU A 420 5.13 -17.22 -8.88
N SER A 421 4.43 -17.72 -7.87
CA SER A 421 2.96 -17.68 -7.85
C SER A 421 2.42 -17.48 -6.45
N ILE A 422 1.21 -16.91 -6.37
CA ILE A 422 0.45 -16.72 -5.13
C ILE A 422 -0.77 -17.64 -5.19
N VAL A 423 -0.92 -18.49 -4.18
CA VAL A 423 -2.09 -19.34 -3.98
C VAL A 423 -2.82 -18.82 -2.76
N LEU A 424 -4.05 -18.33 -2.94
CA LEU A 424 -4.83 -17.75 -1.84
C LEU A 424 -5.57 -18.82 -1.04
N GLU A 425 -6.28 -18.36 0.00
CA GLU A 425 -7.02 -19.21 0.93
C GLU A 425 -8.11 -20.08 0.27
N ASP A 426 -8.31 -21.27 0.82
CA ASP A 426 -9.28 -22.28 0.39
C ASP A 426 -9.12 -22.75 -1.08
N VAL A 427 -7.96 -22.53 -1.68
CA VAL A 427 -7.68 -23.02 -3.04
C VAL A 427 -7.42 -24.52 -3.04
N GLU A 428 -7.96 -25.23 -4.02
CA GLU A 428 -7.70 -26.65 -4.28
C GLU A 428 -6.96 -26.80 -5.61
N ILE A 429 -5.77 -27.41 -5.59
CA ILE A 429 -5.02 -27.77 -6.79
C ILE A 429 -4.90 -29.29 -6.85
N LYS A 430 -5.54 -29.91 -7.83
CA LYS A 430 -5.50 -31.36 -8.04
C LYS A 430 -4.13 -31.85 -8.53
N HIS A 431 -3.94 -33.16 -8.52
CA HIS A 431 -2.66 -33.79 -8.83
C HIS A 431 -2.12 -33.45 -10.22
N ASP A 432 -0.78 -33.46 -10.33
CA ASP A 432 0.00 -33.24 -11.56
C ASP A 432 -0.27 -31.90 -12.29
N ALA A 433 -0.96 -30.95 -11.64
CA ALA A 433 -1.19 -29.62 -12.18
C ALA A 433 0.08 -28.75 -12.10
N CYS A 434 0.16 -27.75 -12.98
CA CYS A 434 1.28 -26.82 -13.03
C CYS A 434 0.80 -25.36 -12.94
N VAL A 435 1.33 -24.62 -11.97
CA VAL A 435 1.00 -23.21 -11.71
C VAL A 435 2.27 -22.36 -11.76
N LEU A 436 2.40 -21.48 -12.75
CA LEU A 436 3.61 -20.69 -12.99
C LEU A 436 3.24 -19.21 -13.17
N TYR A 437 3.95 -18.27 -12.55
CA TYR A 437 3.73 -16.82 -12.79
C TYR A 437 2.24 -16.42 -12.68
N SER A 438 1.55 -16.89 -11.65
CA SER A 438 0.10 -16.80 -11.56
C SER A 438 -0.41 -16.43 -10.16
N ILE A 439 -1.61 -15.90 -10.11
CA ILE A 439 -2.38 -15.70 -8.88
C ILE A 439 -3.61 -16.60 -8.95
N ILE A 440 -3.75 -17.51 -7.99
CA ILE A 440 -4.93 -18.35 -7.85
C ILE A 440 -5.80 -17.76 -6.74
N GLY A 441 -6.93 -17.17 -7.13
CA GLY A 441 -7.83 -16.46 -6.23
C GLY A 441 -8.58 -17.36 -5.25
N TRP A 442 -9.12 -16.78 -4.19
CA TRP A 442 -9.79 -17.49 -3.09
C TRP A 442 -10.80 -18.53 -3.55
N SER A 443 -10.82 -19.68 -2.86
CA SER A 443 -11.78 -20.76 -3.10
C SER A 443 -11.83 -21.27 -4.55
N SER A 444 -10.76 -21.05 -5.31
CA SER A 444 -10.64 -21.53 -6.69
C SER A 444 -10.14 -22.96 -6.75
N ARG A 445 -10.42 -23.61 -7.88
CA ARG A 445 -10.03 -25.00 -8.13
C ARG A 445 -9.23 -25.10 -9.42
N VAL A 446 -8.10 -25.80 -9.36
CA VAL A 446 -7.29 -26.13 -10.54
C VAL A 446 -7.36 -27.64 -10.74
N GLY A 447 -7.87 -28.05 -11.92
CA GLY A 447 -8.06 -29.45 -12.30
C GLY A 447 -6.78 -30.26 -12.40
N ALA A 448 -6.93 -31.58 -12.49
CA ALA A 448 -5.81 -32.50 -12.62
C ALA A 448 -5.14 -32.31 -13.97
N TRP A 449 -3.80 -32.36 -14.02
CA TRP A 449 -3.02 -32.10 -15.24
C TRP A 449 -3.26 -30.72 -15.89
N ALA A 450 -3.97 -29.81 -15.20
CA ALA A 450 -4.22 -28.47 -15.72
C ALA A 450 -2.95 -27.62 -15.64
N ARG A 451 -2.83 -26.66 -16.56
CA ARG A 451 -1.68 -25.76 -16.65
C ARG A 451 -2.14 -24.31 -16.61
N VAL A 452 -1.86 -23.64 -15.50
CA VAL A 452 -2.14 -22.22 -15.30
C VAL A 452 -0.80 -21.48 -15.31
N GLU A 453 -0.52 -20.74 -16.38
CA GLU A 453 0.80 -20.12 -16.53
C GLU A 453 0.76 -18.66 -16.98
N GLY A 454 1.66 -17.84 -16.46
CA GLY A 454 2.00 -16.54 -17.00
C GLY A 454 3.30 -16.55 -17.80
N THR A 455 3.62 -15.41 -18.37
CA THR A 455 4.89 -15.10 -19.02
C THR A 455 5.80 -14.36 -18.03
N PRO A 456 7.04 -14.84 -17.83
CA PRO A 456 8.00 -14.14 -16.98
C PRO A 456 8.31 -12.74 -17.52
N ILE A 457 8.44 -11.79 -16.61
CA ILE A 457 8.88 -10.43 -16.92
C ILE A 457 10.35 -10.28 -16.50
N PRO A 458 11.18 -9.52 -17.23
CA PRO A 458 12.54 -9.19 -16.80
C PRO A 458 12.59 -8.60 -15.39
N ALA A 459 13.59 -9.02 -14.62
CA ALA A 459 13.86 -8.45 -13.30
C ALA A 459 14.09 -6.94 -13.39
N GLY A 460 13.50 -6.18 -12.46
CA GLY A 460 13.57 -4.71 -12.44
C GLY A 460 12.53 -4.00 -13.32
N SER A 461 11.79 -4.72 -14.16
CA SER A 461 10.68 -4.13 -14.91
C SER A 461 9.48 -3.83 -14.00
N HIS A 462 8.96 -2.62 -14.12
CA HIS A 462 7.75 -2.17 -13.42
C HIS A 462 6.48 -2.40 -14.24
N SER A 463 6.61 -2.83 -15.51
CA SER A 463 5.48 -3.20 -16.36
C SER A 463 4.90 -4.56 -15.94
N THR A 464 3.58 -4.67 -15.91
CA THR A 464 2.86 -5.94 -15.69
C THR A 464 2.28 -6.51 -16.98
N THR A 465 2.57 -5.90 -18.12
CA THR A 465 2.01 -6.26 -19.42
C THR A 465 3.11 -6.56 -20.43
N ILE A 466 2.82 -7.45 -21.36
CA ILE A 466 3.65 -7.80 -22.50
C ILE A 466 2.93 -7.46 -23.80
N ILE A 467 3.70 -7.21 -24.86
CA ILE A 467 3.14 -7.04 -26.20
C ILE A 467 3.16 -8.40 -26.87
N LYS A 468 1.98 -8.90 -27.26
CA LYS A 468 1.83 -10.14 -28.02
C LYS A 468 1.00 -9.84 -29.26
N ASN A 469 1.56 -10.09 -30.44
CA ASN A 469 0.93 -9.79 -31.74
C ASN A 469 0.45 -8.33 -31.88
N GLY A 470 1.22 -7.37 -31.34
CA GLY A 470 0.87 -5.94 -31.35
C GLY A 470 -0.18 -5.51 -30.31
N VAL A 471 -0.74 -6.44 -29.53
CA VAL A 471 -1.71 -6.16 -28.47
C VAL A 471 -1.03 -6.25 -27.10
N LYS A 472 -1.34 -5.29 -26.22
CA LYS A 472 -0.89 -5.27 -24.84
C LYS A 472 -1.74 -6.23 -24.01
N VAL A 473 -1.13 -7.29 -23.48
CA VAL A 473 -1.80 -8.31 -22.66
C VAL A 473 -1.15 -8.40 -21.29
N GLN A 474 -1.87 -8.87 -20.28
CA GLN A 474 -1.29 -9.09 -18.97
C GLN A 474 -0.22 -10.18 -19.06
N SER A 475 0.87 -10.00 -18.33
CA SER A 475 1.98 -10.95 -18.29
C SER A 475 1.64 -12.18 -17.45
N ILE A 476 0.84 -12.04 -16.39
CA ILE A 476 0.51 -13.13 -15.48
C ILE A 476 -0.89 -13.66 -15.74
N THR A 477 -1.16 -14.89 -15.27
CA THR A 477 -2.52 -15.41 -15.18
C THR A 477 -3.10 -15.13 -13.80
N ILE A 478 -4.30 -14.57 -13.77
CA ILE A 478 -5.04 -14.25 -12.55
C ILE A 478 -6.37 -14.98 -12.60
N LEU A 479 -6.59 -15.87 -11.63
CA LEU A 479 -7.91 -16.43 -11.36
C LEU A 479 -8.57 -15.62 -10.25
N GLY A 480 -9.78 -15.13 -10.49
CA GLY A 480 -10.60 -14.45 -9.49
C GLY A 480 -11.06 -15.38 -8.37
N LYS A 481 -12.00 -14.90 -7.56
CA LYS A 481 -12.62 -15.70 -6.50
C LYS A 481 -13.51 -16.80 -7.11
N GLU A 482 -13.44 -18.01 -6.56
CA GLU A 482 -14.29 -19.15 -6.93
C GLU A 482 -14.23 -19.47 -8.44
N CYS A 483 -13.03 -19.40 -9.03
CA CYS A 483 -12.82 -19.85 -10.40
C CYS A 483 -12.50 -21.35 -10.44
N GLY A 484 -13.01 -22.05 -11.45
CA GLY A 484 -12.68 -23.45 -11.73
C GLY A 484 -11.89 -23.57 -13.02
N VAL A 485 -10.77 -24.28 -13.00
CA VAL A 485 -10.07 -24.74 -14.21
C VAL A 485 -10.30 -26.24 -14.34
N GLY A 486 -10.80 -26.67 -15.49
CA GLY A 486 -11.05 -28.08 -15.78
C GLY A 486 -9.77 -28.91 -15.80
N ASP A 487 -9.94 -30.23 -15.73
CA ASP A 487 -8.82 -31.16 -15.88
C ASP A 487 -8.24 -31.05 -17.31
N GLU A 488 -6.91 -31.15 -17.44
CA GLU A 488 -6.16 -31.03 -18.70
C GLU A 488 -6.29 -29.67 -19.44
N VAL A 489 -6.88 -28.65 -18.79
CA VAL A 489 -7.06 -27.32 -19.40
C VAL A 489 -5.82 -26.46 -19.22
N ARG A 490 -5.44 -25.75 -20.29
CA ARG A 490 -4.38 -24.74 -20.29
C ARG A 490 -4.94 -23.32 -20.25
N VAL A 491 -4.50 -22.54 -19.25
CA VAL A 491 -4.82 -21.13 -19.08
C VAL A 491 -3.52 -20.33 -19.11
N GLN A 492 -3.37 -19.41 -20.08
CA GLN A 492 -2.15 -18.63 -20.23
C GLN A 492 -2.37 -17.12 -20.35
N ASN A 493 -1.70 -16.32 -19.53
CA ASN A 493 -1.76 -14.85 -19.56
C ASN A 493 -3.20 -14.30 -19.51
N CYS A 494 -4.08 -14.94 -18.75
CA CYS A 494 -5.50 -14.59 -18.71
C CYS A 494 -5.87 -13.88 -17.41
N VAL A 495 -6.86 -12.99 -17.46
CA VAL A 495 -7.53 -12.48 -16.26
C VAL A 495 -8.93 -13.06 -16.22
N CYS A 496 -9.16 -14.01 -15.32
CA CYS A 496 -10.44 -14.67 -15.14
C CYS A 496 -11.23 -13.95 -14.04
N LEU A 497 -12.40 -13.42 -14.38
CA LEU A 497 -13.30 -12.81 -13.40
C LEU A 497 -13.85 -13.87 -12.42
N PRO A 498 -14.33 -13.46 -11.24
CA PRO A 498 -14.87 -14.38 -10.25
C PRO A 498 -16.01 -15.27 -10.79
N TYR A 499 -16.16 -16.46 -10.20
CA TYR A 499 -17.25 -17.40 -10.46
C TYR A 499 -17.28 -17.98 -11.88
N LYS A 500 -16.11 -18.20 -12.47
CA LYS A 500 -15.98 -18.71 -13.84
C LYS A 500 -15.40 -20.10 -13.88
N GLU A 501 -15.99 -20.96 -14.71
CA GLU A 501 -15.45 -22.28 -15.03
C GLU A 501 -14.80 -22.30 -16.43
N LEU A 502 -13.53 -22.64 -16.48
CA LEU A 502 -12.73 -22.77 -17.69
C LEU A 502 -12.66 -24.24 -18.09
N LYS A 503 -13.44 -24.63 -19.09
CA LYS A 503 -13.51 -26.02 -19.60
C LYS A 503 -12.70 -26.27 -20.86
N ARG A 504 -12.06 -25.22 -21.38
CA ARG A 504 -11.27 -25.23 -22.61
C ARG A 504 -10.04 -24.37 -22.45
N ASP A 505 -9.06 -24.60 -23.30
CA ASP A 505 -7.85 -23.79 -23.35
C ASP A 505 -8.17 -22.34 -23.67
N VAL A 506 -7.55 -21.44 -22.92
CA VAL A 506 -7.73 -19.99 -23.02
C VAL A 506 -6.38 -19.31 -22.89
N ALA A 507 -6.15 -18.27 -23.71
CA ALA A 507 -4.88 -17.57 -23.68
C ALA A 507 -4.97 -16.10 -24.07
N ASN A 508 -4.32 -15.23 -23.30
CA ASN A 508 -4.12 -13.81 -23.57
C ASN A 508 -5.42 -13.00 -23.65
N GLU A 509 -6.41 -13.36 -22.83
CA GLU A 509 -7.73 -12.72 -22.81
C GLU A 509 -8.25 -12.45 -21.40
N VAL A 510 -9.21 -11.55 -21.31
CA VAL A 510 -9.99 -11.31 -20.10
C VAL A 510 -11.27 -12.11 -20.19
N ILE A 511 -11.48 -13.00 -19.24
CA ILE A 511 -12.62 -13.92 -19.21
C ILE A 511 -13.67 -13.30 -18.30
N MET A 512 -14.72 -12.77 -18.92
CA MET A 512 -15.76 -11.99 -18.25
C MET A 512 -16.93 -12.81 -17.74
#